data_AF-A0A970NTV2-F1
#
_entry.id   AF-A0A970NTV2-F1
#
_cell.length_a   1.000
_cell.length_b   1.000
_cell.length_c   1.000
_cell.angle_alpha   90.00
_cell.angle_beta   90.00
_cell.angle_gamma   90.00
#
_symmetry.space_group_name_H-M   'P 1'
#
loop_
_entity.id
_entity.type
_entity.pdbx_description
1 polymer ?
#
loop_
_entity_poly.entity_id
_entity_poly.type
_entity_poly.pdbx_seq_one_letter_code
_entity_poly.pdbx_strand_id
1 'polypeptide(L)'
;MTSEGFATTAYATMQLNAEDGGNRNYLIILLLEPTDENSEAYKEGYKTISDIGKERIRRAGVPVEEQATKAYNATDTQQRQQLKKPDKLDIGFKVFESDSTNLIKWNSNRNNLHLQLTMSGVGPRETPDHKGISRFCLLR
;
A
#
# COMPACT_ATOMS: atom_id res chain seq x y z
N MET A 1 -3.12 14.70 -10.71
CA MET A 1 -2.71 14.55 -9.30
C MET A 1 -1.46 13.68 -9.30
N THR A 2 -0.28 14.27 -9.11
CA THR A 2 1.00 13.58 -9.33
C THR A 2 1.24 12.56 -8.21
N SER A 3 1.55 11.32 -8.61
CA SER A 3 1.75 10.16 -7.75
C SER A 3 3.04 10.19 -6.92
N GLU A 4 3.59 11.37 -6.67
CA GLU A 4 4.91 11.57 -6.07
C GLU A 4 4.86 11.64 -4.55
N GLY A 5 3.80 12.22 -3.96
CA GLY A 5 3.73 12.47 -2.51
C GLY A 5 3.73 11.22 -1.63
N PHE A 6 3.23 10.08 -2.13
CA PHE A 6 3.14 8.85 -1.36
C PHE A 6 4.51 8.16 -1.25
N ALA A 7 5.23 8.07 -2.37
CA ALA A 7 6.52 7.41 -2.43
C ALA A 7 7.59 8.19 -1.63
N THR A 8 7.53 9.51 -1.65
CA THR A 8 8.45 10.37 -0.88
C THR A 8 8.25 10.21 0.63
N THR A 9 7.01 10.03 1.08
CA THR A 9 6.70 9.79 2.51
C THR A 9 7.23 8.43 2.98
N ALA A 10 7.03 7.37 2.19
CA ALA A 10 7.59 6.05 2.49
C ALA A 10 9.13 6.08 2.51
N TYR A 11 9.75 6.72 1.51
CA TYR A 11 11.19 6.90 1.42
C TYR A 11 11.76 7.63 2.65
N ALA A 12 11.19 8.78 3.01
CA ALA A 12 11.64 9.55 4.17
C ALA A 12 11.51 8.77 5.48
N THR A 13 10.44 7.98 5.64
CA THR A 13 10.25 7.13 6.82
C THR A 13 11.32 6.04 6.91
N MET A 14 11.62 5.38 5.78
CA MET A 14 12.68 4.37 5.70
C MET A 14 14.06 4.98 5.99
N GLN A 15 14.34 6.15 5.42
CA GLN A 15 15.60 6.87 5.65
C GLN A 15 15.78 7.27 7.11
N LEU A 16 14.76 7.88 7.74
CA LEU A 16 14.84 8.29 9.14
C LEU A 16 15.10 7.08 10.05
N ASN A 17 14.43 5.95 9.81
CA ASN A 17 14.66 4.72 10.57
C ASN A 17 16.08 4.15 10.41
N ALA A 18 16.72 4.38 9.26
CA ALA A 18 18.09 3.98 9.03
C ALA A 18 19.08 4.90 9.75
N GLU A 19 18.81 6.20 9.79
CA GLU A 19 19.67 7.23 10.41
C GLU A 19 19.66 7.17 11.94
N ASP A 20 18.49 7.01 12.56
CA ASP A 20 18.34 7.05 14.03
C ASP A 20 18.10 5.67 14.66
N GLY A 21 18.10 4.61 13.86
CA GLY A 21 17.78 3.25 14.32
C GLY A 21 16.32 3.06 14.76
N GLY A 22 15.43 4.00 14.44
CA GLY A 22 14.02 4.00 14.79
C GLY A 22 13.19 2.93 14.09
N ASN A 23 11.92 2.80 14.50
CA ASN A 23 10.97 1.79 14.02
C ASN A 23 9.64 2.42 13.57
N ARG A 24 9.73 3.55 12.85
CA ARG A 24 8.56 4.24 12.32
C ARG A 24 7.87 3.40 11.25
N ASN A 25 6.56 3.49 11.29
CA ASN A 25 5.63 2.76 10.45
C ASN A 25 4.86 3.75 9.57
N TYR A 26 4.40 3.30 8.41
CA TYR A 26 3.65 4.13 7.48
C TYR A 26 2.46 3.38 6.91
N LEU A 27 1.40 4.13 6.66
CA LEU A 27 0.18 3.65 6.03
C LEU A 27 -0.13 4.52 4.83
N ILE A 28 -0.09 3.95 3.63
CA ILE A 28 -0.39 4.66 2.39
C ILE A 28 -1.65 4.06 1.79
N ILE A 29 -2.67 4.90 1.62
CA ILE A 29 -3.93 4.51 1.00
C ILE A 29 -3.97 5.10 -0.41
N LEU A 30 -4.15 4.25 -1.42
CA LEU A 30 -4.26 4.60 -2.82
C LEU A 30 -5.60 4.12 -3.37
N LEU A 31 -6.20 4.88 -4.28
CA LEU A 31 -7.36 4.43 -5.02
C LEU A 31 -6.90 3.67 -6.27
N LEU A 32 -7.58 2.56 -6.62
CA LEU A 32 -7.34 1.82 -7.87
C LEU A 32 -7.89 2.57 -9.09
N GLU A 33 -7.34 3.75 -9.37
CA GLU A 33 -7.64 4.50 -10.58
C GLU A 33 -6.91 3.85 -11.78
N PRO A 34 -7.62 3.61 -12.90
CA PRO A 34 -6.99 3.07 -14.10
C PRO A 34 -6.00 4.10 -14.67
N THR A 35 -4.88 3.60 -15.19
CA THR A 35 -3.93 4.42 -15.94
C THR A 35 -4.42 4.65 -17.36
N ASP A 36 -4.02 5.78 -17.97
CA ASP A 36 -4.32 6.06 -19.37
C ASP A 36 -3.67 4.99 -20.26
N GLU A 37 -4.43 4.39 -21.17
CA GLU A 37 -3.98 3.33 -22.08
C GLU A 37 -2.80 3.76 -22.96
N ASN A 38 -2.67 5.07 -23.22
CA ASN A 38 -1.57 5.62 -24.02
C ASN A 38 -0.30 5.89 -23.20
N SER A 39 -0.37 5.81 -21.87
CA SER A 39 0.75 6.11 -20.98
C SER A 39 1.87 5.05 -21.08
N GLU A 40 3.10 5.47 -20.84
CA GLU A 40 4.26 4.55 -20.76
C GLU A 40 4.06 3.49 -19.67
N ALA A 41 3.47 3.88 -18.54
CA ALA A 41 3.17 2.97 -17.45
C ALA A 41 2.18 1.86 -17.86
N TYR A 42 1.16 2.18 -18.66
CA TYR A 42 0.23 1.19 -19.16
C TYR A 42 0.91 0.20 -20.12
N LYS A 43 1.81 0.69 -20.99
CA LYS A 43 2.61 -0.15 -21.89
C LYS A 43 3.57 -1.08 -21.15
N GLU A 44 4.08 -0.65 -20.00
CA GLU A 44 4.92 -1.46 -19.10
C GLU A 44 4.10 -2.46 -18.25
N GLY A 45 2.77 -2.49 -18.39
CA GLY A 45 1.88 -3.43 -17.71
C GLY A 45 1.27 -2.91 -16.39
N TYR A 46 1.51 -1.65 -16.02
CA TYR A 46 0.89 -1.02 -14.86
C TYR A 46 -0.51 -0.50 -15.22
N LYS A 47 -1.53 -1.28 -14.89
CA LYS A 47 -2.94 -0.99 -15.23
C LYS A 47 -3.58 0.04 -14.29
N THR A 48 -3.05 0.19 -13.07
CA THR A 48 -3.58 1.11 -12.06
C THR A 48 -2.49 2.01 -11.50
N ILE A 49 -2.89 3.20 -11.02
CA ILE A 49 -1.98 4.12 -10.31
C ILE A 49 -1.35 3.43 -9.09
N SER A 50 -2.07 2.52 -8.45
CA SER A 50 -1.57 1.76 -7.32
C SER A 50 -0.42 0.80 -7.66
N ASP A 51 -0.39 0.27 -8.89
CA ASP A 51 0.73 -0.55 -9.36
C ASP A 51 2.00 0.27 -9.51
N ILE A 52 1.88 1.51 -10.01
CA ILE A 52 2.97 2.47 -10.07
C ILE A 52 3.44 2.84 -8.66
N GLY A 53 2.51 3.07 -7.72
CA GLY A 53 2.82 3.39 -6.32
C GLY A 53 3.62 2.30 -5.62
N LYS A 54 3.19 1.03 -5.76
CA LYS A 54 3.92 -0.15 -5.26
C LYS A 54 5.35 -0.18 -5.78
N GLU A 55 5.52 -0.03 -7.10
CA GLU A 55 6.82 -0.11 -7.72
C GLU A 55 7.74 1.04 -7.30
N ARG A 56 7.19 2.26 -7.17
CA ARG A 56 7.95 3.41 -6.66
C ARG A 56 8.45 3.20 -5.24
N ILE A 57 7.61 2.68 -4.33
CA ILE A 57 8.01 2.40 -2.95
C ILE A 57 9.03 1.26 -2.90
N ARG A 58 8.87 0.24 -3.74
CA ARG A 58 9.85 -0.86 -3.86
C ARG A 58 11.22 -0.34 -4.30
N ARG A 59 11.26 0.53 -5.32
CA ARG A 59 12.49 1.16 -5.81
C ARG A 59 13.11 2.11 -4.80
N ALA A 60 12.29 2.79 -3.99
CA ALA A 60 12.76 3.70 -2.95
C ALA A 60 13.53 2.98 -1.82
N GLY A 61 13.29 1.69 -1.58
CA GLY A 61 14.03 0.91 -0.57
C GLY A 61 15.50 0.67 -0.91
N VAL A 62 15.84 0.49 -2.19
CA VAL A 62 17.19 0.20 -2.66
C VAL A 62 18.22 1.28 -2.28
N PRO A 63 18.01 2.58 -2.59
CA PRO A 63 18.96 3.62 -2.20
C PRO A 63 19.08 3.78 -0.68
N VAL A 64 18.01 3.52 0.08
CA VAL A 64 18.07 3.58 1.55
C VAL A 64 18.94 2.46 2.11
N GLU A 65 18.81 1.24 1.60
CA GLU A 65 19.64 0.10 1.99
C GLU A 65 21.12 0.33 1.66
N GLU A 66 21.41 0.84 0.46
CA GLU A 66 22.77 1.17 0.04
C GLU A 66 23.40 2.26 0.92
N GLN A 67 22.65 3.33 1.22
CA GLN A 67 23.11 4.43 2.07
C GLN A 67 23.33 3.95 3.50
N ALA A 68 22.40 3.17 4.06
CA ALA A 68 22.54 2.59 5.39
C ALA A 68 23.76 1.68 5.49
N THR A 69 24.02 0.86 4.46
CA THR A 69 25.20 -0.01 4.39
C THR A 69 26.50 0.78 4.36
N LYS A 70 26.57 1.84 3.53
CA LYS A 70 27.73 2.73 3.47
C LYS A 70 27.95 3.44 4.81
N ALA A 71 26.90 3.99 5.41
CA ALA A 71 26.97 4.66 6.70
C ALA A 71 27.44 3.71 7.82
N TYR A 72 26.92 2.49 7.86
CA TYR A 72 27.31 1.46 8.83
C TYR A 72 28.78 1.01 8.68
N ASN A 73 29.27 0.87 7.45
CA ASN A 73 30.66 0.49 7.19
C ASN A 73 31.64 1.63 7.47
N ALA A 74 31.22 2.89 7.31
CA ALA A 74 32.03 4.07 7.57
C ALA A 74 32.08 4.47 9.06
N THR A 75 31.17 3.99 9.90
CA THR A 75 31.11 4.37 11.33
C THR A 75 32.01 3.53 12.22
N ASP A 76 32.58 4.20 13.22
CA ASP A 76 33.36 3.57 14.28
C ASP A 76 32.52 2.54 15.07
N THR A 77 33.19 1.54 15.62
CA THR A 77 32.55 0.37 16.28
C THR A 77 31.59 0.77 17.41
N GLN A 78 31.84 1.91 18.07
CA GLN A 78 30.98 2.44 19.14
C GLN A 78 29.70 3.09 18.62
N GLN A 79 29.74 3.79 17.48
CA GLN A 79 28.56 4.44 16.89
C GLN A 79 27.63 3.41 16.23
N ARG A 80 28.19 2.30 15.75
CA ARG A 80 27.42 1.17 15.20
C ARG A 80 26.43 0.53 16.17
N GLN A 81 26.59 0.71 17.49
CA GLN A 81 25.64 0.19 18.48
C GLN A 81 24.29 0.92 18.46
N GLN A 82 24.28 2.18 18.01
CA GLN A 82 23.06 3.00 17.94
C GLN A 82 22.33 2.81 16.61
N LEU A 83 23.04 2.39 15.58
CA LEU A 83 22.48 2.14 14.25
C LEU A 83 21.93 0.72 14.13
N LYS A 84 20.86 0.57 13.34
CA LYS A 84 20.41 -0.76 12.93
C LYS A 84 21.39 -1.34 11.92
N LYS A 85 21.70 -2.63 12.07
CA LYS A 85 22.45 -3.37 11.04
C LYS A 85 21.68 -3.30 9.71
N PRO A 86 22.37 -3.15 8.57
CA PRO A 86 21.74 -3.12 7.25
C PRO A 86 20.80 -4.32 7.01
N ASP A 87 21.23 -5.53 7.36
CA ASP A 87 20.43 -6.76 7.21
C ASP A 87 19.15 -6.78 8.07
N LYS A 88 19.08 -5.94 9.10
CA LYS A 88 17.91 -5.78 9.97
C LYS A 88 17.13 -4.51 9.66
N LEU A 89 17.54 -3.75 8.64
CA LEU A 89 16.79 -2.60 8.18
C LEU A 89 15.56 -3.11 7.46
N ASP A 90 14.42 -2.84 8.06
CA ASP A 90 13.16 -3.25 7.48
C ASP A 90 12.83 -2.23 6.37
N ILE A 91 12.89 -2.66 5.11
CA ILE A 91 12.59 -1.88 3.88
C ILE A 91 11.38 -2.42 3.12
N GLY A 92 10.87 -3.59 3.53
CA GLY A 92 9.71 -4.21 2.90
C GLY A 92 8.41 -3.49 3.23
N PHE A 93 7.31 -3.89 2.58
CA PHE A 93 5.97 -3.42 2.92
C PHE A 93 4.95 -4.52 2.63
N LYS A 94 3.79 -4.47 3.30
CA LYS A 94 2.67 -5.35 3.02
C LYS A 94 1.61 -4.63 2.21
N VAL A 95 1.03 -5.38 1.29
CA VAL A 95 -0.02 -4.95 0.38
C VAL A 95 -1.34 -5.52 0.85
N PHE A 96 -2.34 -4.65 1.00
CA PHE A 96 -3.71 -5.03 1.31
C PHE A 96 -4.66 -4.46 0.26
N GLU A 97 -5.62 -5.27 -0.15
CA GLU A 97 -6.70 -4.90 -1.05
C GLU A 97 -8.04 -5.08 -0.33
N SER A 98 -8.95 -4.13 -0.51
CA SER A 98 -10.32 -4.27 -0.02
C SER A 98 -11.11 -5.17 -0.96
N ASP A 99 -11.50 -6.35 -0.48
CA ASP A 99 -12.44 -7.21 -1.20
C ASP A 99 -13.90 -6.77 -0.95
N SER A 100 -14.78 -7.22 -1.83
CA SER A 100 -16.22 -7.16 -1.69
C SER A 100 -16.69 -7.80 -0.38
N THR A 101 -17.61 -7.13 0.32
CA THR A 101 -18.15 -7.62 1.59
C THR A 101 -19.21 -8.68 1.34
N ASN A 102 -19.28 -9.72 2.18
CA ASN A 102 -20.42 -10.65 2.22
C ASN A 102 -21.68 -10.07 2.89
N LEU A 103 -21.71 -8.76 3.15
CA LEU A 103 -22.82 -8.11 3.82
C LEU A 103 -23.93 -7.81 2.82
N ILE A 104 -25.11 -8.37 3.08
CA ILE A 104 -26.33 -8.00 2.38
C ILE A 104 -26.62 -6.54 2.73
N LYS A 105 -26.63 -5.67 1.73
CA LYS A 105 -27.00 -4.27 1.92
C LYS A 105 -28.40 -4.22 2.52
N TRP A 106 -28.55 -3.59 3.69
CA TRP A 106 -29.85 -3.43 4.32
C TRP A 106 -30.79 -2.71 3.35
N ASN A 107 -31.94 -3.33 3.06
CA ASN A 107 -32.91 -2.79 2.12
C ASN A 107 -34.18 -2.39 2.90
N SER A 108 -34.49 -1.10 2.87
CA SER A 108 -35.59 -0.47 3.61
C SER A 108 -36.98 -0.77 3.02
N ASN A 109 -37.04 -1.41 1.85
CA ASN A 109 -38.28 -1.67 1.14
C ASN A 109 -39.07 -2.82 1.81
N ARG A 110 -40.09 -2.45 2.57
CA ARG A 110 -40.96 -3.37 3.31
C ARG A 110 -41.73 -4.36 2.42
N ASN A 111 -41.87 -4.09 1.12
CA ASN A 111 -42.56 -5.01 0.21
C ASN A 111 -41.71 -6.23 -0.17
N ASN A 112 -40.41 -6.22 0.15
CA ASN A 112 -39.46 -7.28 -0.17
C ASN A 112 -39.04 -8.10 1.07
N LEU A 113 -39.77 -7.96 2.18
CA LEU A 113 -39.43 -8.53 3.49
C LEU A 113 -39.37 -10.07 3.47
N HIS A 114 -40.24 -10.71 2.69
CA HIS A 114 -40.28 -12.17 2.57
C HIS A 114 -39.01 -12.75 1.92
N LEU A 115 -38.52 -12.09 0.86
CA LEU A 115 -37.27 -12.46 0.18
C LEU A 115 -36.03 -12.15 1.04
N GLN A 116 -36.06 -11.08 1.83
CA GLN A 116 -34.99 -10.76 2.78
C GLN A 116 -34.84 -11.80 3.90
N LEU A 117 -35.96 -12.33 4.40
CA LEU A 117 -35.97 -13.35 5.46
C LEU A 117 -35.55 -14.73 4.93
N THR A 118 -35.90 -15.07 3.69
CA THR A 118 -35.55 -16.36 3.06
C THR A 118 -34.13 -16.41 2.50
N MET A 119 -33.55 -15.28 2.09
CA MET A 119 -32.17 -15.20 1.57
C MET A 119 -31.12 -14.97 2.66
N SER A 120 -31.43 -15.29 3.92
CA SER A 120 -30.53 -15.19 5.06
C SER A 120 -29.37 -16.20 4.95
N GLY A 121 -28.36 -15.84 4.14
CA GLY A 121 -27.05 -16.49 4.14
C GLY A 121 -26.34 -16.59 2.78
N VAL A 122 -27.06 -16.57 1.66
CA VAL A 122 -26.46 -16.70 0.31
C VAL A 122 -27.27 -15.92 -0.71
N GLY A 123 -27.08 -14.61 -0.76
CA GLY A 123 -27.60 -13.77 -1.85
C GLY A 123 -26.66 -13.78 -3.06
N PRO A 124 -27.16 -13.58 -4.30
CA PRO A 124 -26.30 -13.36 -5.46
C PRO A 124 -25.35 -12.18 -5.19
N ARG A 125 -24.12 -12.28 -5.73
CA ARG A 125 -23.08 -11.24 -5.71
C ARG A 125 -23.61 -9.99 -6.43
N GLU A 126 -24.38 -9.16 -5.75
CA GLU A 126 -24.73 -7.85 -6.27
C GLU A 126 -23.58 -6.91 -5.92
N THR A 127 -22.71 -6.68 -6.91
CA THR A 127 -21.89 -5.48 -6.91
C THR A 127 -22.83 -4.30 -7.03
N PRO A 128 -22.90 -3.36 -6.08
CA PRO A 128 -23.30 -2.02 -6.46
C PRO A 128 -22.32 -1.60 -7.57
N ASP A 129 -22.79 -0.94 -8.62
CA ASP A 129 -21.98 -0.37 -9.71
C ASP A 129 -20.96 0.69 -9.25
N HIS A 130 -20.55 0.68 -7.98
CA HIS A 130 -19.36 1.34 -7.49
C HIS A 130 -18.13 0.54 -7.93
N LYS A 131 -17.80 0.63 -9.23
CA LYS A 131 -16.46 0.39 -9.79
C LYS A 131 -15.37 1.28 -9.16
N GLY A 132 -15.57 1.84 -7.97
CA GLY A 132 -14.99 3.12 -7.58
C GLY A 132 -14.28 3.18 -6.24
N ILE A 133 -14.23 2.11 -5.44
CA ILE A 133 -13.53 2.19 -4.14
C ILE A 133 -12.80 0.88 -3.80
N SER A 134 -12.08 0.31 -4.75
CA SER A 134 -10.98 -0.57 -4.39
C SER A 134 -9.88 0.33 -3.81
N ARG A 135 -9.82 0.41 -2.48
CA ARG A 135 -8.76 1.10 -1.74
C ARG A 135 -7.64 0.11 -1.52
N PHE A 136 -6.46 0.49 -1.98
CA PHE A 136 -5.24 -0.22 -1.78
C PHE A 136 -4.52 0.36 -0.58
N CYS A 137 -4.05 -0.49 0.33
CA CYS A 137 -3.39 -0.06 1.54
C CYS A 137 -2.00 -0.68 1.61
N LEU A 138 -0.98 0.16 1.66
CA LEU A 138 0.39 -0.24 1.93
C LEU A 138 0.67 0.03 3.40
N LEU A 139 0.84 -1.05 4.16
CA LEU A 139 1.09 -0.98 5.59
C LEU A 139 2.49 -1.49 5.91
N ARG A 140 3.15 -0.71 6.75
CA ARG A 140 4.32 -1.08 7.53
C ARG A 140 3.99 -0.93 9.00
#